data_AF-A0A6N6N4M8-F1
#
_entry.id   AF-A0A6N6N4M8-F1
#
_cell.length_a   1.000
_cell.length_b   1.000
_cell.length_c   1.000
_cell.angle_alpha   90.00
_cell.angle_beta   90.00
_cell.angle_gamma   90.00
#
_symmetry.space_group_name_H-M   'P 1'
#
loop_
_entity.id
_entity.type
_entity.pdbx_description
1 polymer ?
#
loop_
_entity_poly.entity_id
_entity_poly.type
_entity_poly.pdbx_seq_one_letter_code
_entity_poly.pdbx_strand_id
1 'polypeptide(L)'
;MIKSVSLKAAVRDTVRIFQFEQWIRFYYIKGEEENMSVEIPDDVLQRVEKEYPTLKSLAETMVGDIDYKKSHEIVCAHVASHMDGAKYDPTIMPKVFDSPQFKIEMYVFNMWMKMHEPYLDEEVMFFSDWEEMWEEWNKLDEVKQYREKLVSSGQTPSAVQ
;
A
#
# COMPACT_ATOMS: atom_id res chain seq x y z
N MET A 1 8.59 -24.49 6.45
CA MET A 1 8.87 -23.10 6.03
C MET A 1 9.29 -22.33 7.27
N ILE A 2 10.46 -21.67 7.26
CA ILE A 2 10.92 -20.87 8.41
C ILE A 2 10.21 -19.52 8.33
N LYS A 3 9.48 -19.14 9.38
CA LYS A 3 8.80 -17.84 9.46
C LYS A 3 9.81 -16.74 9.81
N SER A 4 9.68 -15.58 9.19
CA SER A 4 10.54 -14.42 9.48
C SER A 4 10.14 -13.72 10.78
N VAL A 5 11.12 -13.14 11.48
CA VAL A 5 10.93 -12.36 12.72
C VAL A 5 11.29 -10.88 12.56
N SER A 6 11.63 -10.45 11.33
CA SER A 6 12.09 -9.07 11.09
C SER A 6 10.92 -8.10 11.02
N LEU A 7 10.74 -7.29 12.07
CA LEU A 7 9.74 -6.22 12.10
C LEU A 7 9.93 -5.21 10.95
N LYS A 8 11.19 -4.85 10.64
CA LYS A 8 11.49 -3.91 9.55
C LYS A 8 11.04 -4.46 8.18
N ALA A 9 11.30 -5.73 7.92
CA ALA A 9 10.86 -6.37 6.68
C ALA A 9 9.33 -6.46 6.63
N ALA A 10 8.69 -6.81 7.76
CA ALA A 10 7.24 -6.88 7.87
C ALA A 10 6.58 -5.52 7.59
N VAL A 11 7.09 -4.43 8.19
CA VAL A 11 6.60 -3.07 7.91
C VAL A 11 6.70 -2.73 6.43
N ARG A 12 7.87 -2.94 5.79
CA ARG A 12 8.06 -2.64 4.37
C ARG A 12 7.09 -3.43 3.49
N ASP A 13 6.96 -4.73 3.75
CA ASP A 13 6.10 -5.59 2.97
C ASP A 13 4.61 -5.24 3.17
N THR A 14 4.20 -4.86 4.38
CA THR A 14 2.84 -4.38 4.66
C THR A 14 2.57 -3.06 3.95
N VAL A 15 3.49 -2.08 4.02
CA VAL A 15 3.36 -0.81 3.29
C VAL A 15 3.17 -1.05 1.80
N ARG A 16 3.98 -1.94 1.21
CA ARG A 16 3.86 -2.32 -0.20
C ARG A 16 2.47 -2.86 -0.57
N ILE A 17 1.85 -3.65 0.30
CA ILE A 17 0.47 -4.14 0.10
C ILE A 17 -0.53 -2.99 0.10
N PHE A 18 -0.40 -2.03 1.01
CA PHE A 18 -1.25 -0.83 1.03
C PHE A 18 -1.01 0.08 -0.18
N GLN A 19 0.23 0.21 -0.66
CA GLN A 19 0.54 0.94 -1.89
C GLN A 19 -0.14 0.31 -3.10
N PHE A 20 -0.15 -1.03 -3.18
CA PHE A 20 -0.84 -1.76 -4.24
C PHE A 20 -2.36 -1.57 -4.19
N GLU A 21 -2.96 -1.64 -3.00
CA GLU A 21 -4.39 -1.34 -2.83
C GLU A 21 -4.73 0.10 -3.24
N GLN A 22 -3.89 1.07 -2.87
CA GLN A 22 -4.07 2.46 -3.27
C GLN A 22 -3.91 2.65 -4.78
N TRP A 23 -2.97 1.95 -5.43
CA TRP A 23 -2.84 1.92 -6.89
C TRP A 23 -4.10 1.39 -7.58
N ILE A 24 -4.70 0.32 -7.03
CA ILE A 24 -5.96 -0.21 -7.57
C ILE A 24 -7.06 0.86 -7.49
N ARG A 25 -7.21 1.47 -6.31
CA ARG A 25 -8.24 2.48 -6.06
C ARG A 25 -8.08 3.70 -6.96
N PHE A 26 -6.85 4.11 -7.20
CA PHE A 26 -6.54 5.29 -7.98
C PHE A 26 -6.94 5.12 -9.45
N TYR A 27 -6.62 3.99 -10.09
CA TYR A 27 -6.86 3.82 -11.53
C TYR A 27 -8.14 3.08 -11.91
N TYR A 28 -8.64 2.20 -11.05
CA TYR A 28 -9.67 1.22 -11.43
C TYR A 28 -11.01 1.41 -10.72
N ILE A 29 -11.15 2.41 -9.83
CA ILE A 29 -12.48 2.81 -9.35
C ILE A 29 -13.24 3.50 -10.48
N LYS A 30 -14.50 3.09 -10.66
CA LYS A 30 -15.49 3.68 -11.55
C LYS A 30 -16.75 4.03 -10.74
N GLY A 31 -17.56 4.94 -11.26
CA GLY A 31 -18.84 5.33 -10.66
C GLY A 31 -18.81 6.64 -9.89
N GLU A 32 -19.97 7.02 -9.36
CA GLU A 32 -20.19 8.19 -8.52
C GLU A 32 -20.19 7.78 -7.04
N GLU A 33 -20.09 8.74 -6.09
CA GLU A 33 -19.86 8.49 -4.66
C GLU A 33 -20.74 7.40 -4.02
N GLU A 34 -21.99 7.26 -4.45
CA GLU A 34 -22.94 6.27 -3.89
C GLU A 34 -22.88 4.88 -4.55
N ASN A 35 -22.22 4.74 -5.70
CA ASN A 35 -22.15 3.50 -6.48
C ASN A 35 -20.77 3.33 -7.13
N MET A 36 -19.72 3.22 -6.29
CA MET A 36 -18.36 2.95 -6.76
C MET A 36 -18.11 1.45 -6.93
N SER A 37 -17.42 1.09 -8.01
CA SER A 37 -16.96 -0.27 -8.27
C SER A 37 -15.51 -0.27 -8.75
N VAL A 38 -14.78 -1.34 -8.46
CA VAL A 38 -13.45 -1.59 -9.04
C VAL A 38 -13.60 -2.44 -10.29
N GLU A 39 -13.06 -1.95 -11.41
CA GLU A 39 -13.01 -2.67 -12.69
C GLU A 39 -11.56 -2.74 -13.19
N ILE A 40 -10.93 -3.91 -13.05
CA ILE A 40 -9.54 -4.15 -13.49
C ILE A 40 -9.57 -4.95 -14.80
N PRO A 41 -8.95 -4.46 -15.89
CA PRO A 41 -8.83 -5.21 -17.14
C PRO A 41 -8.12 -6.57 -16.97
N ASP A 42 -8.53 -7.56 -17.77
CA ASP A 42 -7.99 -8.92 -17.69
C ASP A 42 -6.47 -8.99 -17.96
N ASP A 43 -5.98 -8.19 -18.91
CA ASP A 43 -4.56 -8.10 -19.25
C ASP A 43 -3.72 -7.51 -18.10
N VAL A 44 -4.27 -6.52 -17.39
CA VAL A 44 -3.67 -5.98 -16.16
C VAL A 44 -3.62 -7.07 -15.08
N LEU A 45 -4.72 -7.80 -14.87
CA LEU A 45 -4.80 -8.89 -13.92
C LEU A 45 -3.81 -10.03 -14.24
N GLN A 46 -3.61 -10.37 -15.51
CA GLN A 46 -2.60 -11.33 -15.96
C GLN A 46 -1.18 -10.83 -15.70
N ARG A 47 -0.92 -9.54 -15.93
CA ARG A 47 0.38 -8.93 -15.61
C ARG A 47 0.66 -8.97 -14.11
N VAL A 48 -0.33 -8.64 -13.27
CA VAL A 48 -0.24 -8.75 -11.81
C VAL A 48 0.09 -10.17 -11.38
N GLU A 49 -0.56 -11.19 -11.95
CA GLU A 49 -0.25 -12.59 -11.64
C GLU A 49 1.21 -12.95 -11.95
N LYS A 50 1.72 -12.46 -13.08
CA LYS A 50 3.10 -12.75 -13.53
C LYS A 50 4.15 -12.02 -12.69
N GLU A 51 3.96 -10.74 -12.41
CA GLU A 51 4.97 -9.87 -11.78
C GLU A 51 4.81 -9.81 -10.25
N TYR A 52 3.59 -9.97 -9.75
CA TYR A 52 3.20 -9.83 -8.34
C TYR A 52 2.24 -10.96 -7.91
N PRO A 53 2.62 -12.25 -8.03
CA PRO A 53 1.72 -13.38 -7.79
C PRO A 53 1.07 -13.37 -6.41
N THR A 54 1.75 -12.82 -5.39
CA THR A 54 1.21 -12.72 -4.03
C THR A 54 0.14 -11.63 -3.87
N LEU A 55 0.05 -10.68 -4.81
CA LEU A 55 -0.91 -9.57 -4.78
C LEU A 55 -2.12 -9.81 -5.71
N LYS A 56 -2.06 -10.84 -6.55
CA LYS A 56 -3.15 -11.21 -7.48
C LYS A 56 -4.49 -11.40 -6.75
N SER A 57 -4.48 -12.14 -5.63
CA SER A 57 -5.70 -12.38 -4.84
C SER A 57 -6.27 -11.11 -4.22
N LEU A 58 -5.44 -10.11 -3.89
CA LEU A 58 -5.90 -8.81 -3.45
C LEU A 58 -6.64 -8.08 -4.58
N ALA A 59 -6.03 -8.01 -5.77
CA ALA A 59 -6.64 -7.37 -6.92
C ALA A 59 -8.00 -7.99 -7.28
N GLU A 60 -8.08 -9.32 -7.32
CA GLU A 60 -9.33 -10.04 -7.61
C GLU A 60 -10.41 -9.82 -6.55
N THR A 61 -10.03 -9.79 -5.28
CA THR A 61 -10.98 -9.58 -4.17
C THR A 61 -11.56 -8.16 -4.18
N MET A 62 -10.79 -7.18 -4.69
CA MET A 62 -11.24 -5.80 -4.80
C MET A 62 -12.25 -5.56 -5.93
N VAL A 63 -12.28 -6.40 -6.97
CA VAL A 63 -13.18 -6.25 -8.12
C VAL A 63 -14.65 -6.27 -7.67
N GLY A 64 -15.44 -5.35 -8.23
CA GLY A 64 -16.86 -5.15 -7.90
C GLY A 64 -17.09 -3.98 -6.95
N ASP A 65 -18.28 -3.93 -6.32
CA ASP A 65 -18.69 -2.80 -5.47
C ASP A 65 -17.65 -2.50 -4.40
N ILE A 66 -17.30 -1.23 -4.22
CA ILE A 66 -16.29 -0.82 -3.25
C ILE A 66 -16.72 0.46 -2.54
N ASP A 67 -16.41 0.54 -1.25
CA ASP A 67 -16.40 1.79 -0.50
C ASP A 67 -15.10 1.85 0.33
N TYR A 68 -14.89 2.96 1.03
CA TYR A 68 -13.70 3.14 1.86
C TYR A 68 -13.54 2.01 2.90
N LYS A 69 -14.64 1.62 3.55
CA LYS A 69 -14.63 0.62 4.62
C LYS A 69 -14.31 -0.77 4.05
N LYS A 70 -14.97 -1.15 2.96
CA LYS A 70 -14.79 -2.43 2.28
C LYS A 70 -13.36 -2.56 1.75
N SER A 71 -12.81 -1.50 1.14
CA SER A 71 -11.41 -1.52 0.68
C SER A 71 -10.43 -1.74 1.84
N HIS A 72 -10.65 -1.03 2.94
CA HIS A 72 -9.85 -1.18 4.16
C HIS A 72 -9.95 -2.59 4.76
N GLU A 73 -11.15 -3.18 4.80
CA GLU A 73 -11.37 -4.55 5.27
C GLU A 73 -10.68 -5.58 4.38
N ILE A 74 -10.75 -5.42 3.05
CA ILE A 74 -10.12 -6.30 2.08
C ILE A 74 -8.59 -6.31 2.25
N VAL A 75 -7.95 -5.13 2.30
CA VAL A 75 -6.48 -5.07 2.43
C VAL A 75 -6.00 -5.61 3.77
N CYS A 76 -6.73 -5.33 4.87
CA CYS A 76 -6.40 -5.89 6.18
C CYS A 76 -6.55 -7.43 6.21
N ALA A 77 -7.61 -7.96 5.59
CA ALA A 77 -7.82 -9.40 5.47
C ALA A 77 -6.75 -10.06 4.60
N HIS A 78 -6.30 -9.41 3.53
CA HIS A 78 -5.20 -9.88 2.71
C HIS A 78 -3.89 -9.94 3.50
N VAL A 79 -3.57 -8.88 4.26
CA VAL A 79 -2.40 -8.88 5.17
C VAL A 79 -2.50 -10.02 6.19
N ALA A 80 -3.65 -10.20 6.84
CA ALA A 80 -3.83 -11.28 7.82
C ALA A 80 -3.61 -12.67 7.20
N SER A 81 -4.15 -12.93 6.02
CA SER A 81 -4.07 -14.25 5.36
C SER A 81 -2.70 -14.57 4.76
N HIS A 82 -1.94 -13.56 4.32
CA HIS A 82 -0.67 -13.77 3.60
C HIS A 82 0.57 -13.46 4.45
N MET A 83 0.41 -12.71 5.56
CA MET A 83 1.51 -12.26 6.40
C MET A 83 1.48 -12.89 7.79
N ASP A 84 0.34 -12.83 8.47
CA ASP A 84 0.18 -13.28 9.85
C ASP A 84 0.20 -14.81 9.95
N GLY A 85 1.26 -15.36 10.54
CA GLY A 85 1.45 -16.81 10.66
C GLY A 85 1.76 -17.52 9.34
N ALA A 86 1.62 -16.87 8.19
CA ALA A 86 2.01 -17.40 6.89
C ALA A 86 3.48 -17.08 6.56
N LYS A 87 3.81 -15.78 6.42
CA LYS A 87 5.16 -15.30 6.11
C LYS A 87 5.96 -14.93 7.36
N TYR A 88 5.30 -14.31 8.33
CA TYR A 88 5.89 -13.84 9.58
C TYR A 88 5.39 -14.64 10.77
N ASP A 89 6.16 -14.61 11.86
CA ASP A 89 5.69 -15.14 13.14
C ASP A 89 4.41 -14.40 13.58
N PRO A 90 3.40 -15.09 14.17
CA PRO A 90 2.13 -14.46 14.53
C PRO A 90 2.24 -13.28 15.49
N THR A 91 3.35 -13.18 16.22
CA THR A 91 3.59 -12.05 17.14
C THR A 91 4.08 -10.79 16.45
N ILE A 92 4.37 -10.82 15.14
CA ILE A 92 4.97 -9.71 14.40
C ILE A 92 3.91 -8.76 13.83
N MET A 93 2.84 -9.28 13.21
CA MET A 93 1.86 -8.44 12.53
C MET A 93 1.14 -7.44 13.46
N PRO A 94 0.72 -7.81 14.68
CA PRO A 94 0.21 -6.83 15.65
C PRO A 94 1.21 -5.70 15.91
N LYS A 95 2.50 -6.03 16.06
CA LYS A 95 3.57 -5.03 16.27
C LYS A 95 3.77 -4.12 15.06
N VAL A 96 3.51 -4.60 13.84
CA VAL A 96 3.59 -3.76 12.63
C VAL A 96 2.55 -2.64 12.70
N PHE A 97 1.28 -3.00 12.90
CA PHE A 97 0.18 -2.03 12.93
C PHE A 97 0.30 -1.03 14.09
N ASP A 98 0.84 -1.47 15.22
CA ASP A 98 1.10 -0.59 16.37
C ASP A 98 2.38 0.25 16.22
N SER A 99 3.27 -0.11 15.29
CA SER A 99 4.59 0.54 15.19
C SER A 99 4.50 1.99 14.71
N PRO A 100 5.25 2.92 15.32
CA PRO A 100 5.41 4.27 14.79
C PRO A 100 5.97 4.27 13.37
N GLN A 101 6.87 3.32 13.05
CA GLN A 101 7.46 3.22 11.72
C GLN A 101 6.39 3.01 10.64
N PHE A 102 5.47 2.06 10.82
CA PHE A 102 4.40 1.80 9.85
C PHE A 102 3.55 3.06 9.62
N LYS A 103 3.18 3.76 10.70
CA LYS A 103 2.38 4.99 10.62
C LYS A 103 3.13 6.12 9.89
N ILE A 104 4.43 6.27 10.13
CA ILE A 104 5.28 7.22 9.41
C ILE A 104 5.36 6.84 7.92
N GLU A 105 5.57 5.58 7.57
CA GLU A 105 5.62 5.16 6.16
C GLU A 105 4.30 5.45 5.43
N MET A 106 3.17 5.10 6.04
CA MET A 106 1.85 5.40 5.47
C MET A 106 1.62 6.90 5.31
N TYR A 107 2.01 7.71 6.29
CA TYR A 107 1.92 9.17 6.19
C TYR A 107 2.77 9.72 5.05
N VAL A 108 4.02 9.28 4.94
CA VAL A 108 4.95 9.75 3.91
C VAL A 108 4.46 9.31 2.53
N PHE A 109 3.89 8.10 2.41
CA PHE A 109 3.29 7.64 1.16
C PHE A 109 2.07 8.48 0.77
N ASN A 110 1.17 8.79 1.70
CA ASN A 110 0.03 9.68 1.44
C ASN A 110 0.49 11.08 1.03
N MET A 111 1.59 11.58 1.59
CA MET A 111 2.18 12.85 1.18
C MET A 111 2.73 12.77 -0.25
N TRP A 112 3.41 11.67 -0.61
CA TRP A 112 3.87 11.44 -1.97
C TRP A 112 2.70 11.39 -2.96
N MET A 113 1.62 10.67 -2.63
CA MET A 113 0.39 10.62 -3.42
C MET A 113 -0.13 12.03 -3.72
N LYS A 114 -0.34 12.86 -2.69
CA LYS A 114 -0.88 14.22 -2.86
C LYS A 114 0.02 15.13 -3.71
N MET A 115 1.33 14.95 -3.66
CA MET A 115 2.26 15.76 -4.46
C MET A 115 2.37 15.28 -5.90
N HIS A 116 2.18 13.99 -6.16
CA HIS A 116 2.36 13.41 -7.48
C HIS A 116 1.04 13.15 -8.21
N GLU A 117 -0.12 13.26 -7.55
CA GLU A 117 -1.46 13.07 -8.10
C GLU A 117 -1.64 13.71 -9.50
N PRO A 118 -1.26 14.97 -9.75
CA PRO A 118 -1.38 15.55 -11.10
C PRO A 118 -0.63 14.78 -12.19
N TYR A 119 0.55 14.21 -11.87
CA TYR A 119 1.32 13.38 -12.80
C TYR A 119 0.76 11.97 -12.90
N LEU A 120 0.26 11.42 -11.79
CA LEU A 120 -0.36 10.09 -11.76
C LEU A 120 -1.67 10.07 -12.57
N ASP A 121 -2.36 11.20 -12.67
CA ASP A 121 -3.60 11.40 -13.43
C ASP A 121 -3.39 11.56 -14.95
N GLU A 122 -2.16 11.84 -15.42
CA GLU A 122 -1.91 12.05 -16.86
C GLU A 122 -2.09 10.77 -17.68
N GLU A 123 -1.62 9.65 -17.15
CA GLU A 123 -1.77 8.34 -17.78
C GLU A 123 -1.82 7.19 -16.76
N VAL A 124 -2.44 6.08 -17.18
CA VAL A 124 -2.50 4.88 -16.35
C VAL A 124 -1.12 4.22 -16.33
N MET A 125 -0.46 4.28 -15.18
CA MET A 125 0.81 3.62 -14.93
C MET A 125 0.62 2.28 -14.23
N PHE A 126 1.49 1.32 -14.52
CA PHE A 126 1.45 0.04 -13.82
C PHE A 126 2.10 0.17 -12.43
N PHE A 127 1.81 -0.78 -11.54
CA PHE A 127 2.29 -0.71 -10.17
C PHE A 127 3.83 -0.66 -10.06
N SER A 128 4.55 -1.30 -10.99
CA SER A 128 6.02 -1.22 -11.06
C SER A 128 6.54 0.21 -11.21
N ASP A 129 5.80 1.04 -11.96
CA ASP A 129 6.20 2.40 -12.25
C ASP A 129 5.98 3.29 -11.01
N TRP A 130 4.90 3.02 -10.25
CA TRP A 130 4.70 3.62 -8.93
C TRP A 130 5.81 3.24 -7.95
N GLU A 131 6.22 1.97 -7.92
CA GLU A 131 7.34 1.52 -7.07
C GLU A 131 8.63 2.27 -7.43
N GLU A 132 8.95 2.40 -8.72
CA GLU A 132 10.13 3.13 -9.18
C GLU A 132 10.08 4.62 -8.78
N MET A 133 8.97 5.31 -9.07
CA MET A 133 8.81 6.72 -8.69
C MET A 133 8.88 6.93 -7.17
N TRP A 134 8.26 6.05 -6.40
CA TRP A 134 8.33 6.07 -4.94
C TRP A 134 9.76 5.86 -4.46
N GLU A 135 10.49 4.89 -5.00
CA GLU A 135 11.88 4.62 -4.62
C GLU A 135 12.81 5.79 -4.97
N GLU A 136 12.69 6.35 -6.17
CA GLU A 136 13.48 7.52 -6.59
C GLU A 136 13.18 8.75 -5.73
N TRP A 137 11.92 9.03 -5.46
CA TRP A 137 11.54 10.13 -4.59
C TRP A 137 12.08 9.97 -3.16
N ASN A 138 12.11 8.74 -2.62
CA ASN A 138 12.70 8.46 -1.31
C ASN A 138 14.23 8.58 -1.26
N LYS A 139 14.92 8.65 -2.41
CA LYS A 139 16.37 8.91 -2.47
C LYS A 139 16.72 10.39 -2.31
N LEU A 140 15.76 11.29 -2.46
CA LEU A 140 15.98 12.73 -2.29
C LEU A 140 16.38 13.05 -0.84
N ASP A 141 17.38 13.92 -0.67
CA ASP A 141 17.94 14.22 0.65
C ASP A 141 16.92 14.96 1.52
N GLU A 142 16.08 15.81 0.92
CA GLU A 142 14.98 16.50 1.60
C GLU A 142 13.98 15.51 2.21
N VAL A 143 13.68 14.43 1.48
CA VAL A 143 12.74 13.40 1.92
C VAL A 143 13.33 12.57 3.05
N LYS A 144 14.61 12.18 2.94
CA LYS A 144 15.33 11.49 4.01
C LYS A 144 15.38 12.34 5.29
N GLN A 145 15.77 13.60 5.18
CA GLN A 145 15.82 14.53 6.31
C GLN A 145 14.44 14.75 6.93
N TYR A 146 13.38 14.82 6.11
CA TYR A 146 12.02 14.96 6.62
C TYR A 146 11.57 13.72 7.40
N ARG A 147 11.84 12.52 6.88
CA ARG A 147 11.57 11.25 7.58
C ARG A 147 12.32 11.16 8.90
N GLU A 148 13.60 11.53 8.94
CA GLU A 148 14.40 11.58 10.16
C GLU A 148 13.79 12.51 11.21
N LYS A 149 13.30 13.69 10.78
CA LYS A 149 12.58 14.62 11.66
C LYS A 149 11.32 13.99 12.23
N LEU A 150 10.50 13.31 11.41
CA LEU A 150 9.29 12.62 11.89
C LEU A 150 9.63 11.58 12.96
N VAL A 151 10.64 10.74 12.71
CA VAL A 151 11.11 9.72 13.66
C VAL A 151 11.58 10.37 14.97
N SER A 152 12.38 11.44 14.88
CA SER A 152 12.95 12.13 16.04
C SER A 152 11.93 12.91 16.86
N SER A 153 10.84 13.37 16.23
CA SER A 153 9.81 14.18 16.88
C SER A 153 8.95 13.37 17.86
N GLY A 154 8.96 12.03 17.74
CA GLY A 154 8.12 11.13 18.55
C GLY A 154 6.61 11.31 18.34
N GLN A 155 6.18 12.26 17.50
CA GLN A 155 4.78 12.45 17.15
C GLN A 155 4.44 11.49 16.01
N THR A 156 3.39 10.68 16.21
CA THR A 156 2.79 9.95 15.11
C THR A 156 2.08 10.98 14.21
N PRO A 157 2.46 11.12 12.93
CA PRO A 157 1.78 12.04 12.04
C PRO A 157 0.29 11.66 11.97
N SER A 158 -0.59 12.64 12.16
CA SER A 158 -2.01 12.39 11.97
C SER A 158 -2.26 12.14 10.48
N ALA A 159 -3.05 11.12 10.15
CA ALA A 159 -3.46 10.89 8.78
C ALA A 159 -4.09 12.17 8.23
N VAL A 160 -3.61 12.65 7.09
CA VAL A 160 -4.30 13.72 6.38
C VAL A 160 -5.56 13.06 5.82
N GLN A 161 -6.70 13.40 6.42
CA GLN A 161 -8.02 13.03 5.92
C GLN A 161 -8.17 13.46 4.46
#